data_AF-A0A409X4L9-F1
#
_entry.id   AF-A0A409X4L9-F1
#
_cell.length_a   1.000
_cell.length_b   1.000
_cell.length_c   1.000
_cell.angle_alpha   90.00
_cell.angle_beta   90.00
_cell.angle_gamma   90.00
#
_symmetry.space_group_name_H-M   'P 1'
#
loop_
_entity.id
_entity.type
_entity.pdbx_description
1 polymer ?
#
loop_
_entity_poly.entity_id
_entity_poly.type
_entity_poly.pdbx_seq_one_letter_code
_entity_poly.pdbx_strand_id
1 'polypeptide(L)'
;VDISGEEARITTYINNLHPQEEKPLYALIEKLIEASIPLWDKSLAPLSEDSFMVNRDQRIPYESVKYDPDPEDLSDSEGPQQLPGEDEDAYWERREEWIQAMREANLVMPEPGEFTPLEEPPKFGLREVYGGRGRGLQVIVKLANIELTPEKPRYERGSWHVEGQMNEHIVASALYYYSNENITPSHLSFRAQLDQEAATVDISYPQSEHGWLSTIFGCEQGESAVQELGSVETREGRLVSFTNILQHRVGPFELVDKGKKGYRKIVALFLVDPGVRVISTAHVPCQQQEWWWKATQELHLELEENAHISKGGNKGAGSSSSSSSIRAGVGVAQGIAKLPLELQDHVLEDVDFPISLQEAKRLRLELMQERKEFVVKSGKLFESNTFSLCEH
;
A
#
# COMPACT_ATOMS: atom_id res chain seq x y z
N VAL A 1 -14.52 -3.68 -11.14
CA VAL A 1 -14.33 -5.14 -11.26
C VAL A 1 -15.59 -5.81 -10.75
N ASP A 2 -16.30 -6.52 -11.61
CA ASP A 2 -17.41 -7.38 -11.20
C ASP A 2 -16.87 -8.66 -10.59
N ILE A 3 -17.41 -9.04 -9.44
CA ILE A 3 -17.05 -10.24 -8.67
C ILE A 3 -18.31 -11.04 -8.27
N SER A 4 -19.43 -10.80 -8.95
CA SER A 4 -20.69 -11.51 -8.70
C SER A 4 -20.70 -12.94 -9.28
N GLY A 5 -19.91 -13.20 -10.33
CA GLY A 5 -19.71 -14.53 -10.91
C GLY A 5 -18.47 -15.24 -10.37
N GLU A 6 -18.17 -16.42 -10.91
CA GLU A 6 -17.00 -17.22 -10.52
C GLU A 6 -15.66 -16.55 -10.84
N GLU A 7 -15.62 -15.71 -11.88
CA GLU A 7 -14.41 -15.01 -12.33
C GLU A 7 -14.57 -13.49 -12.21
N ALA A 8 -13.51 -12.82 -11.79
CA ALA A 8 -13.43 -11.37 -11.72
C ALA A 8 -13.35 -10.76 -13.13
N ARG A 9 -14.20 -9.78 -13.41
CA ARG A 9 -14.27 -9.11 -14.72
C ARG A 9 -14.05 -7.62 -14.62
N ILE A 10 -13.20 -7.09 -15.48
CA ILE A 10 -12.99 -5.65 -15.61
C ILE A 10 -14.13 -5.08 -16.46
N THR A 11 -14.90 -4.17 -15.87
CA THR A 11 -16.11 -3.61 -16.50
C THR A 11 -15.90 -2.24 -17.14
N THR A 12 -14.72 -1.64 -16.95
CA THR A 12 -14.36 -0.29 -17.43
C THR A 12 -12.92 -0.29 -17.93
N TYR A 13 -12.50 0.74 -18.66
CA TYR A 13 -11.11 0.80 -19.15
C TYR A 13 -10.11 1.00 -18.00
N ILE A 14 -8.89 0.53 -18.18
CA ILE A 14 -7.71 0.84 -17.37
C ILE A 14 -7.00 2.03 -18.03
N ASN A 15 -6.71 3.07 -17.26
CA ASN A 15 -6.03 4.24 -17.80
C ASN A 15 -4.66 3.85 -18.37
N ASN A 16 -4.35 4.34 -19.57
CA ASN A 16 -3.17 3.97 -20.36
C ASN A 16 -3.09 2.53 -20.88
N LEU A 17 -4.19 1.78 -20.86
CA LEU A 17 -4.25 0.46 -21.48
C LEU A 17 -5.47 0.36 -22.41
N HIS A 18 -5.25 0.31 -23.71
CA HIS A 18 -6.35 0.40 -24.68
C HIS A 18 -7.23 -0.87 -24.63
N PRO A 19 -8.54 -0.75 -24.38
CA PRO A 19 -9.40 -1.91 -24.09
C PRO A 19 -9.60 -2.86 -25.28
N GLN A 20 -9.41 -2.39 -26.52
CA GLN A 20 -9.58 -3.22 -27.71
C GLN A 20 -8.27 -3.79 -28.26
N GLU A 21 -7.19 -3.01 -28.18
CA GLU A 21 -5.86 -3.42 -28.69
C GLU A 21 -5.19 -4.37 -27.68
N GLU A 22 -5.38 -4.14 -26.38
CA GLU A 22 -4.68 -4.87 -25.31
C GLU A 22 -5.58 -5.91 -24.63
N LYS A 23 -6.55 -6.47 -25.34
CA LYS A 23 -7.47 -7.50 -24.82
C LYS A 23 -6.75 -8.66 -24.09
N PRO A 24 -5.62 -9.20 -24.60
CA PRO A 24 -4.91 -10.26 -23.89
C PRO A 24 -4.39 -9.81 -22.52
N LEU A 25 -3.92 -8.56 -22.40
CA LEU A 25 -3.42 -8.03 -21.14
C LEU A 25 -4.55 -7.75 -20.14
N TYR A 26 -5.73 -7.29 -20.60
CA TYR A 26 -6.92 -7.21 -19.75
C TYR A 26 -7.28 -8.59 -19.17
N ALA A 27 -7.32 -9.63 -20.01
CA ALA A 27 -7.62 -10.99 -19.55
C ALA A 27 -6.58 -11.53 -18.54
N LEU A 28 -5.31 -11.16 -18.67
CA LEU A 28 -4.28 -11.50 -17.70
C LEU A 28 -4.45 -10.74 -16.38
N ILE A 29 -4.80 -9.45 -16.43
CA ILE A 29 -5.04 -8.63 -15.24
C ILE A 29 -6.28 -9.14 -14.49
N GLU A 30 -7.34 -9.56 -15.19
CA GLU A 30 -8.52 -10.21 -14.59
C GLU A 30 -8.12 -11.45 -13.79
N LYS A 31 -7.33 -12.34 -14.39
CA LYS A 31 -6.80 -13.54 -13.69
C LYS A 31 -5.94 -13.18 -12.50
N LEU A 32 -5.16 -12.10 -12.60
CA LEU A 32 -4.33 -11.66 -11.49
C LEU A 32 -5.17 -11.08 -10.34
N ILE A 33 -6.23 -10.33 -10.66
CA ILE A 33 -7.18 -9.85 -9.66
C ILE A 33 -7.88 -11.04 -9.01
N GLU A 34 -8.32 -12.04 -9.79
CA GLU A 34 -8.90 -13.28 -9.28
C GLU A 34 -7.98 -13.97 -8.26
N ALA A 35 -6.70 -14.16 -8.63
CA ALA A 35 -5.71 -14.77 -7.76
C ALA A 35 -5.39 -13.92 -6.51
N SER A 36 -5.66 -12.62 -6.56
CA SER A 36 -5.40 -11.69 -5.46
C SER A 36 -6.54 -11.65 -4.43
N ILE A 37 -7.79 -11.94 -4.82
CA ILE A 37 -8.95 -11.92 -3.92
C ILE A 37 -8.73 -12.77 -2.65
N PRO A 38 -8.39 -14.07 -2.72
CA PRO A 38 -8.20 -14.88 -1.51
C PRO A 38 -6.99 -14.42 -0.66
N LEU A 39 -6.04 -13.69 -1.25
CA LEU A 39 -4.94 -13.10 -0.49
C LEU A 39 -5.40 -11.82 0.23
N TRP A 40 -6.18 -10.97 -0.43
CA TRP A 40 -6.81 -9.81 0.20
C TRP A 40 -7.75 -10.23 1.32
N ASP A 41 -8.54 -11.29 1.13
CA ASP A 41 -9.42 -11.84 2.16
C ASP A 41 -8.61 -12.18 3.42
N LYS A 42 -7.49 -12.90 3.27
CA LYS A 42 -6.60 -13.24 4.40
C LYS A 42 -5.94 -12.02 5.02
N SER A 43 -5.51 -11.05 4.23
CA SER A 43 -4.87 -9.84 4.73
C SER A 43 -5.85 -8.94 5.49
N LEU A 44 -7.10 -8.87 5.05
CA LEU A 44 -8.14 -8.00 5.62
C LEU A 44 -8.95 -8.69 6.73
N ALA A 45 -8.96 -10.02 6.80
CA ALA A 45 -9.73 -10.77 7.80
C ALA A 45 -9.49 -10.29 9.25
N PRO A 46 -8.24 -10.06 9.72
CA PRO A 46 -8.01 -9.55 11.07
C PRO A 46 -8.62 -8.16 11.35
N LEU A 47 -8.86 -7.37 10.29
CA LEU A 47 -9.41 -6.01 10.36
C LEU A 47 -10.91 -5.97 10.06
N SER A 48 -11.55 -7.12 9.83
CA SER A 48 -12.98 -7.18 9.50
C SER A 48 -13.89 -7.03 10.72
N GLU A 49 -13.35 -7.28 11.92
CA GLU A 49 -14.02 -7.08 13.20
C GLU A 49 -13.11 -6.25 14.10
N ASP A 50 -13.56 -5.07 14.53
CA ASP A 50 -12.77 -4.13 15.33
C ASP A 50 -12.22 -4.79 16.62
N SER A 51 -12.96 -5.72 17.20
CA SER A 51 -12.58 -6.41 18.43
C SER A 51 -11.48 -7.46 18.25
N PHE A 52 -11.25 -7.99 17.05
CA PHE A 52 -10.31 -9.11 16.87
C PHE A 52 -8.86 -8.69 17.13
N MET A 53 -8.45 -7.52 16.60
CA MET A 53 -7.11 -7.02 16.84
C MET A 53 -6.90 -6.50 18.27
N VAL A 54 -7.95 -5.94 18.87
CA VAL A 54 -7.92 -5.35 20.22
C VAL A 54 -7.88 -6.43 21.30
N ASN A 55 -8.67 -7.50 21.15
CA ASN A 55 -8.79 -8.56 22.15
C ASN A 55 -7.79 -9.71 21.92
N ARG A 56 -6.73 -9.46 21.15
CA ARG A 56 -5.78 -10.50 20.80
C ARG A 56 -4.90 -10.81 22.01
N ASP A 57 -4.93 -12.07 22.45
CA ASP A 57 -4.11 -12.51 23.57
C ASP A 57 -2.61 -12.20 23.34
N GLN A 58 -2.00 -11.59 24.35
CA GLN A 58 -0.56 -11.37 24.37
C GLN A 58 0.14 -12.73 24.49
N ARG A 59 1.10 -12.99 23.59
CA ARG A 59 1.84 -14.27 23.61
C ARG A 59 2.69 -14.44 24.86
N ILE A 60 3.20 -13.33 25.39
CA ILE A 60 3.97 -13.28 26.64
C ILE A 60 3.36 -12.12 27.43
N PRO A 61 2.49 -12.37 28.42
CA PRO A 61 1.90 -11.31 29.21
C PRO A 61 2.98 -10.65 30.07
N TYR A 62 2.95 -9.32 30.14
CA TYR A 62 3.87 -8.55 30.97
C TYR A 62 3.09 -7.42 31.67
N GLU A 63 2.60 -7.72 32.87
CA GLU A 63 1.68 -6.83 33.63
C GLU A 63 2.42 -5.95 34.64
N SER A 64 3.66 -6.30 35.00
CA SER A 64 4.43 -5.55 36.00
C SER A 64 5.92 -5.77 35.85
N VAL A 65 6.71 -4.72 36.05
CA VAL A 65 8.17 -4.79 36.16
C VAL A 65 8.53 -5.35 37.53
N LYS A 66 9.45 -6.32 37.56
CA LYS A 66 9.92 -6.96 38.80
C LYS A 66 11.44 -7.08 38.80
N TYR A 67 12.02 -6.91 39.97
CA TYR A 67 13.45 -7.09 40.23
C TYR A 67 13.65 -8.14 41.32
N ASP A 68 14.67 -9.00 41.20
CA ASP A 68 15.00 -10.01 42.22
C ASP A 68 16.52 -10.09 42.47
N PRO A 69 17.04 -9.53 43.59
CA PRO A 69 16.30 -8.77 44.60
C PRO A 69 15.92 -7.36 44.11
N ASP A 70 14.78 -6.84 44.58
CA ASP A 70 14.40 -5.44 44.38
C ASP A 70 15.16 -4.54 45.36
N PRO A 71 15.86 -3.48 44.89
CA PRO A 71 16.53 -2.55 45.78
C PRO A 71 15.61 -1.84 46.77
N GLU A 72 14.31 -1.70 46.49
CA GLU A 72 13.34 -1.11 47.43
C GLU A 72 13.04 -2.01 48.63
N ASP A 73 13.24 -3.32 48.48
CA ASP A 73 13.05 -4.30 49.56
C ASP A 73 14.31 -4.46 50.44
N LEU A 74 15.43 -3.85 50.05
CA LEU A 74 16.69 -3.91 50.78
C LEU A 74 16.72 -2.91 51.95
N SER A 75 17.49 -3.24 52.99
CA SER A 75 17.69 -2.32 54.13
C SER A 75 18.50 -1.09 53.73
N ASP A 76 18.28 0.06 54.38
CA ASP A 76 19.01 1.30 54.09
C ASP A 76 20.54 1.19 54.21
N SER A 77 21.03 0.24 55.00
CA SER A 77 22.45 -0.07 55.15
C SER A 77 23.09 -0.75 53.93
N GLU A 78 22.28 -1.29 53.02
CA GLU A 78 22.78 -1.83 51.75
C GLU A 78 23.12 -0.70 50.78
N GLY A 79 24.08 -0.98 49.89
CA GLY A 79 24.56 -0.01 48.92
C GLY A 79 25.41 1.13 49.52
N PRO A 80 25.71 2.16 48.73
CA PRO A 80 26.58 3.24 49.15
C PRO A 80 25.99 4.06 50.30
N GLN A 81 26.86 4.44 51.25
CA GLN A 81 26.54 5.26 52.41
C GLN A 81 27.14 6.67 52.25
N GLN A 82 26.59 7.65 52.96
CA GLN A 82 27.09 9.02 52.92
C GLN A 82 28.49 9.10 53.53
N LEU A 83 29.44 9.66 52.78
CA LEU A 83 30.82 9.79 53.21
C LEU A 83 31.00 11.03 54.13
N PRO A 84 31.99 11.02 55.03
CA PRO A 84 32.27 12.18 55.86
C PRO A 84 32.63 13.43 55.02
N GLY A 85 31.79 14.47 55.10
CA GLY A 85 31.99 15.72 54.37
C GLY A 85 31.45 15.74 52.94
N GLU A 86 30.74 14.69 52.52
CA GLU A 86 30.01 14.64 51.26
C GLU A 86 28.70 15.41 51.36
N ASP A 87 28.40 16.22 50.34
CA ASP A 87 27.11 16.88 50.24
C ASP A 87 25.98 15.87 49.94
N GLU A 88 24.75 16.24 50.29
CA GLU A 88 23.60 15.36 50.21
C GLU A 88 23.26 14.98 48.76
N ASP A 89 23.42 15.92 47.82
CA ASP A 89 23.13 15.70 46.40
C ASP A 89 24.08 14.65 45.80
N ALA A 90 25.40 14.77 46.06
CA ALA A 90 26.38 13.80 45.59
C ALA A 90 26.18 12.39 46.20
N TYR A 91 25.73 12.31 47.46
CA TYR A 91 25.38 11.04 48.07
C TYR A 91 24.17 10.39 47.37
N TRP A 92 23.11 11.15 47.12
CA TRP A 92 21.91 10.65 46.45
C TRP A 92 22.18 10.24 45.00
N GLU A 93 23.00 10.99 44.26
CA GLU A 93 23.42 10.63 42.89
C GLU A 93 24.10 9.25 42.86
N ARG A 94 25.09 9.01 43.73
CA ARG A 94 25.77 7.71 43.80
C ARG A 94 24.82 6.57 44.24
N ARG A 95 23.85 6.89 45.10
CA ARG A 95 22.89 5.89 45.59
C ARG A 95 21.90 5.53 44.49
N GLU A 96 21.43 6.51 43.72
CA GLU A 96 20.57 6.32 42.56
C GLU A 96 21.28 5.51 41.46
N GLU A 97 22.54 5.84 41.14
CA GLU A 97 23.37 5.05 40.21
C GLU A 97 23.48 3.58 40.63
N TRP A 98 23.66 3.32 41.93
CA TRP A 98 23.72 1.96 42.47
C TRP A 98 22.37 1.24 42.38
N ILE A 99 21.26 1.92 42.68
CA ILE A 99 19.89 1.39 42.54
C ILE A 99 19.62 1.02 41.09
N GLN A 100 19.95 1.91 40.15
CA GLN A 100 19.76 1.68 38.72
C GLN A 100 20.58 0.47 38.24
N ALA A 101 21.86 0.39 38.61
CA ALA A 101 22.70 -0.75 38.27
C ALA A 101 22.18 -2.09 38.86
N MET A 102 21.62 -2.06 40.06
CA MET A 102 20.95 -3.22 40.68
C MET A 102 19.69 -3.61 39.89
N ARG A 103 18.84 -2.65 39.53
CA ARG A 103 17.63 -2.88 38.72
C ARG A 103 17.98 -3.47 37.36
N GLU A 104 18.99 -2.95 36.68
CA GLU A 104 19.46 -3.50 35.41
C GLU A 104 19.98 -4.94 35.54
N ALA A 105 20.72 -5.24 36.61
CA ALA A 105 21.28 -6.57 36.83
C ALA A 105 20.23 -7.61 37.27
N ASN A 106 19.18 -7.18 37.96
CA ASN A 106 18.21 -8.05 38.63
C ASN A 106 16.81 -8.02 37.98
N LEU A 107 16.65 -7.40 36.81
CA LEU A 107 15.38 -7.39 36.07
C LEU A 107 14.93 -8.81 35.76
N VAL A 108 13.72 -9.16 36.20
CA VAL A 108 13.12 -10.47 35.99
C VAL A 108 12.51 -10.53 34.60
N MET A 109 13.06 -11.39 33.75
CA MET A 109 12.51 -11.62 32.41
C MET A 109 11.17 -12.35 32.49
N PRO A 110 10.19 -11.99 31.63
CA PRO A 110 8.95 -12.76 31.54
C PRO A 110 9.23 -14.13 30.94
N GLU A 111 8.75 -15.17 31.62
CA GLU A 111 8.79 -16.53 31.09
C GLU A 111 7.60 -16.76 30.14
N PRO A 112 7.83 -17.32 28.94
CA PRO A 112 6.73 -17.66 28.06
C PRO A 112 5.86 -18.74 28.71
N GLY A 113 4.55 -18.56 28.63
CA GLY A 113 3.59 -19.60 29.03
C GLY A 113 3.61 -20.82 28.12
N GLU A 114 2.68 -21.74 28.32
CA GLU A 114 2.48 -22.85 27.38
C GLU A 114 2.16 -22.31 25.98
N PHE A 115 2.81 -22.86 24.96
CA PHE A 115 2.60 -22.41 23.59
C PHE A 115 1.17 -22.69 23.14
N THR A 116 0.43 -21.63 22.85
CA THR A 116 -0.85 -21.68 22.16
C THR A 116 -0.70 -21.07 20.75
N PRO A 117 -1.18 -21.76 19.70
CA PRO A 117 -1.34 -21.14 18.40
C PRO A 117 -2.24 -19.92 18.50
N LEU A 118 -1.92 -18.87 17.73
CA LEU A 118 -2.76 -17.68 17.65
C LEU A 118 -4.14 -18.03 17.12
N GLU A 119 -5.17 -17.36 17.64
CA GLU A 119 -6.54 -17.49 17.15
C GLU A 119 -6.59 -17.21 15.64
N GLU A 120 -7.34 -18.03 14.92
CA GLU A 120 -7.57 -17.80 13.49
C GLU A 120 -8.40 -16.53 13.31
N PRO A 121 -8.08 -15.70 12.31
CA PRO A 121 -8.87 -14.50 12.04
C PRO A 121 -10.32 -14.86 11.66
N PRO A 122 -11.27 -13.95 11.88
CA PRO A 122 -12.66 -14.17 11.54
C PRO A 122 -12.80 -14.48 10.04
N LYS A 123 -13.84 -15.22 9.69
CA LYS A 123 -14.11 -15.55 8.29
C LYS A 123 -14.52 -14.28 7.55
N PHE A 124 -13.64 -13.82 6.66
CA PHE A 124 -13.88 -12.69 5.80
C PHE A 124 -13.68 -13.08 4.34
N GLY A 125 -14.57 -12.62 3.48
CA GLY A 125 -14.52 -12.89 2.05
C GLY A 125 -15.16 -11.76 1.24
N LEU A 126 -14.37 -11.14 0.36
CA LEU A 126 -14.80 -10.00 -0.45
C LEU A 126 -15.98 -10.36 -1.35
N ARG A 127 -16.04 -11.60 -1.86
CA ARG A 127 -17.13 -12.08 -2.73
C ARG A 127 -18.43 -12.25 -1.97
N GLU A 128 -18.37 -12.83 -0.79
CA GLU A 128 -19.49 -13.07 0.09
C GLU A 128 -20.07 -11.75 0.60
N VAL A 129 -19.20 -10.83 1.03
CA VAL A 129 -19.60 -9.55 1.62
C VAL A 129 -20.09 -8.56 0.57
N TYR A 130 -19.39 -8.43 -0.56
CA TYR A 130 -19.66 -7.39 -1.57
C TYR A 130 -20.25 -7.94 -2.87
N GLY A 131 -19.73 -9.06 -3.38
CA GLY A 131 -20.19 -9.66 -4.63
C GLY A 131 -21.67 -10.04 -4.62
N GLY A 132 -22.13 -10.71 -3.56
CA GLY A 132 -23.55 -11.09 -3.38
C GLY A 132 -24.52 -9.90 -3.28
N ARG A 133 -24.02 -8.70 -2.97
CA ARG A 133 -24.81 -7.46 -2.91
C ARG A 133 -24.82 -6.71 -4.25
N GLY A 134 -24.31 -7.32 -5.33
CA GLY A 134 -24.12 -6.68 -6.62
C GLY A 134 -23.05 -5.58 -6.59
N ARG A 135 -22.18 -5.58 -5.57
CA ARG A 135 -21.19 -4.53 -5.35
C ARG A 135 -19.82 -5.01 -5.83
N GLY A 136 -19.41 -4.51 -7.00
CA GLY A 136 -18.06 -4.76 -7.53
C GLY A 136 -16.94 -4.08 -6.73
N LEU A 137 -15.71 -4.51 -6.97
CA LEU A 137 -14.49 -3.92 -6.42
C LEU A 137 -13.97 -2.78 -7.29
N GLN A 138 -13.36 -1.78 -6.66
CA GLN A 138 -12.54 -0.77 -7.34
C GLN A 138 -11.07 -1.13 -7.12
N VAL A 139 -10.33 -1.30 -8.22
CA VAL A 139 -8.93 -1.72 -8.18
C VAL A 139 -8.12 -0.78 -9.05
N ILE A 140 -7.07 -0.19 -8.49
CA ILE A 140 -6.08 0.60 -9.25
C ILE A 140 -5.01 -0.37 -9.74
N VAL A 141 -4.76 -0.36 -11.05
CA VAL A 141 -3.75 -1.20 -11.68
C VAL A 141 -2.55 -0.36 -12.07
N LYS A 142 -1.36 -0.77 -11.64
CA LYS A 142 -0.10 -0.08 -11.93
C LYS A 142 0.96 -1.06 -12.36
N LEU A 143 1.49 -0.89 -13.56
CA LEU A 143 2.66 -1.62 -14.04
C LEU A 143 3.90 -0.78 -13.72
N ALA A 144 4.90 -1.40 -13.10
CA ALA A 144 6.12 -0.71 -12.70
C ALA A 144 7.35 -1.58 -12.96
N ASN A 145 8.39 -0.94 -13.50
CA ASN A 145 9.64 -1.59 -13.83
C ASN A 145 10.79 -0.83 -13.16
N ILE A 146 11.78 -1.57 -12.67
CA ILE A 146 13.08 -1.03 -12.31
C ILE A 146 14.10 -1.68 -13.23
N GLU A 147 14.84 -0.87 -13.97
CA GLU A 147 15.89 -1.32 -14.89
C GLU A 147 17.24 -0.81 -14.39
N LEU A 148 18.21 -1.72 -14.37
CA LEU A 148 19.61 -1.48 -14.03
C LEU A 148 20.46 -1.63 -15.29
N THR A 149 21.45 -0.75 -15.42
CA THR A 149 22.39 -0.76 -16.54
C THR A 149 23.82 -0.83 -16.01
N PRO A 150 24.82 -1.19 -16.82
CA PRO A 150 26.22 -1.14 -16.40
C PRO A 150 26.66 0.22 -15.82
N GLU A 151 26.08 1.32 -16.31
CA GLU A 151 26.36 2.69 -15.83
C GLU A 151 25.64 3.01 -14.51
N LYS A 152 24.50 2.36 -14.25
CA LYS A 152 23.75 2.46 -13.00
C LYS A 152 23.41 1.06 -12.49
N PRO A 153 24.41 0.32 -11.97
CA PRO A 153 24.30 -1.12 -11.74
C PRO A 153 23.58 -1.47 -10.44
N ARG A 154 23.19 -0.47 -9.64
CA ARG A 154 22.61 -0.64 -8.31
C ARG A 154 21.37 0.23 -8.12
N TYR A 155 20.35 -0.36 -7.51
CA TYR A 155 19.23 0.33 -6.90
C TYR A 155 19.48 0.42 -5.39
N GLU A 156 19.56 1.63 -4.84
CA GLU A 156 19.93 1.84 -3.43
C GLU A 156 18.81 1.42 -2.47
N ARG A 157 17.60 1.94 -2.65
CA ARG A 157 16.36 1.57 -1.94
C ARG A 157 15.22 2.49 -2.36
N GLY A 158 14.00 2.06 -2.08
CA GLY A 158 12.82 2.93 -2.09
C GLY A 158 12.70 3.74 -0.80
N SER A 159 11.75 4.69 -0.78
CA SER A 159 11.29 5.35 0.44
C SER A 159 10.27 4.48 1.18
N TRP A 160 10.20 4.62 2.50
CA TRP A 160 9.06 4.13 3.27
C TRP A 160 7.80 4.89 2.87
N HIS A 161 6.73 4.16 2.60
CA HIS A 161 5.43 4.74 2.22
C HIS A 161 4.29 3.74 2.43
N VAL A 162 3.06 4.27 2.51
CA VAL A 162 1.81 3.54 2.24
C VAL A 162 1.36 3.86 0.82
N GLU A 163 0.49 3.03 0.24
CA GLU A 163 -0.01 3.27 -1.11
C GLU A 163 -1.13 4.30 -1.13
N GLY A 164 -0.97 5.25 -2.05
CA GLY A 164 -1.93 6.31 -2.30
C GLY A 164 -2.05 7.37 -1.20
N GLN A 165 -3.12 8.14 -1.33
CA GLN A 165 -3.55 9.25 -0.50
C GLN A 165 -4.98 8.99 0.00
N MET A 166 -5.43 9.81 0.95
CA MET A 166 -6.71 9.61 1.63
C MET A 166 -7.92 9.58 0.68
N ASN A 167 -7.85 10.28 -0.45
CA ASN A 167 -8.88 10.30 -1.49
C ASN A 167 -8.94 9.03 -2.35
N GLU A 168 -7.87 8.22 -2.39
CA GLU A 168 -7.83 6.95 -3.15
C GLU A 168 -8.40 5.79 -2.33
N HIS A 169 -8.53 5.94 -1.00
CA HIS A 169 -9.13 4.96 -0.08
C HIS A 169 -8.57 3.53 -0.25
N ILE A 170 -7.25 3.39 -0.47
CA ILE A 170 -6.62 2.07 -0.64
C ILE A 170 -6.56 1.35 0.72
N VAL A 171 -7.10 0.13 0.78
CA VAL A 171 -7.14 -0.70 2.00
C VAL A 171 -6.15 -1.87 1.96
N ALA A 172 -5.83 -2.36 0.76
CA ALA A 172 -4.88 -3.45 0.59
C ALA A 172 -4.18 -3.38 -0.77
N SER A 173 -3.01 -4.00 -0.84
CA SER A 173 -2.17 -4.08 -2.02
C SER A 173 -1.88 -5.54 -2.36
N ALA A 174 -1.74 -5.83 -3.65
CA ALA A 174 -1.19 -7.08 -4.16
C ALA A 174 -0.14 -6.77 -5.22
N LEU A 175 1.08 -7.30 -5.03
CA LEU A 175 2.22 -7.08 -5.91
C LEU A 175 2.64 -8.40 -6.54
N TYR A 176 2.58 -8.47 -7.87
CA TYR A 176 3.01 -9.61 -8.65
C TYR A 176 4.33 -9.34 -9.35
N TYR A 177 5.35 -10.14 -9.04
CA TYR A 177 6.68 -10.05 -9.63
C TYR A 177 6.74 -10.99 -10.84
N TYR A 178 6.39 -10.49 -12.01
CA TYR A 178 6.19 -11.35 -13.18
C TYR A 178 7.46 -11.62 -13.98
N SER A 179 8.50 -10.80 -13.83
CA SER A 179 9.77 -11.04 -14.51
C SER A 179 10.94 -10.32 -13.83
N ASN A 180 11.96 -11.09 -13.45
CA ASN A 180 13.20 -10.60 -12.84
C ASN A 180 14.39 -11.20 -13.59
N GLU A 181 15.32 -10.38 -14.06
CA GLU A 181 16.47 -10.85 -14.84
C GLU A 181 17.75 -10.13 -14.43
N ASN A 182 18.84 -10.87 -14.28
CA ASN A 182 20.18 -10.37 -14.02
C ASN A 182 20.26 -9.40 -12.81
N ILE A 183 19.53 -9.69 -11.73
CA ILE A 183 19.57 -8.92 -10.49
C ILE A 183 19.78 -9.84 -9.28
N THR A 184 20.42 -9.31 -8.24
CA THR A 184 20.50 -9.97 -6.93
C THR A 184 19.11 -10.03 -6.28
N PRO A 185 18.88 -10.93 -5.30
CA PRO A 185 17.59 -11.02 -4.62
C PRO A 185 17.15 -9.68 -4.00
N SER A 186 16.00 -9.17 -4.46
CA SER A 186 15.38 -7.95 -3.92
C SER A 186 14.35 -8.30 -2.85
N HIS A 187 14.18 -7.44 -1.86
CA HIS A 187 13.25 -7.65 -0.74
C HIS A 187 12.26 -6.49 -0.61
N LEU A 188 11.08 -6.79 -0.10
CA LEU A 188 10.06 -5.83 0.31
C LEU A 188 10.02 -5.82 1.84
N SER A 189 10.48 -4.73 2.46
CA SER A 189 10.48 -4.57 3.91
C SER A 189 9.20 -3.90 4.38
N PHE A 190 8.74 -4.25 5.58
CA PHE A 190 7.55 -3.70 6.21
C PHE A 190 7.87 -3.12 7.58
N ARG A 191 7.15 -2.07 7.96
CA ARG A 191 7.15 -1.51 9.31
C ARG A 191 5.75 -1.03 9.67
N ALA A 192 5.44 -1.01 10.96
CA ALA A 192 4.19 -0.49 11.49
C ALA A 192 4.46 0.50 12.62
N GLN A 193 3.52 1.41 12.84
CA GLN A 193 3.48 2.23 14.04
C GLN A 193 2.72 1.43 15.11
N LEU A 194 3.25 1.40 16.32
CA LEU A 194 2.62 0.79 17.47
C LEU A 194 1.78 1.84 18.20
N ASP A 195 0.65 1.39 18.75
CA ASP A 195 -0.10 2.17 19.73
C ASP A 195 0.57 1.97 21.09
N GLN A 196 1.38 2.93 21.51
CA GLN A 196 2.12 2.84 22.75
C GLN A 196 1.20 2.90 23.97
N GLU A 197 0.17 3.73 23.96
CA GLU A 197 -0.78 3.80 25.08
C GLU A 197 -1.42 2.42 25.28
N ALA A 198 -1.95 1.82 24.21
CA ALA A 198 -2.51 0.47 24.29
C ALA A 198 -1.49 -0.60 24.73
N ALA A 199 -0.22 -0.45 24.35
CA ALA A 199 0.82 -1.43 24.68
C ALA A 199 1.33 -1.33 26.13
N THR A 200 1.18 -0.17 26.78
CA THR A 200 1.84 0.11 28.08
C THR A 200 0.91 0.52 29.21
N VAL A 201 -0.36 0.84 28.94
CA VAL A 201 -1.32 1.34 29.93
C VAL A 201 -1.51 0.43 31.14
N ASP A 202 -1.44 -0.89 30.95
CA ASP A 202 -1.71 -1.88 32.00
C ASP A 202 -0.42 -2.44 32.64
N ILE A 203 0.76 -1.85 32.35
CA ILE A 203 2.03 -2.30 32.92
C ILE A 203 2.34 -1.49 34.17
N SER A 204 2.42 -2.15 35.32
CA SER A 204 2.86 -1.53 36.57
C SER A 204 4.39 -1.44 36.63
N TYR A 205 4.94 -0.26 36.84
CA TYR A 205 6.39 -0.04 37.00
C TYR A 205 6.67 1.08 38.02
N PRO A 206 7.85 1.10 38.66
CA PRO A 206 8.22 2.17 39.59
C PRO A 206 8.31 3.54 38.92
N GLN A 207 8.02 4.61 39.66
CA GLN A 207 8.09 5.97 39.13
C GLN A 207 9.50 6.30 38.61
N SER A 208 9.58 7.01 37.49
CA SER A 208 10.84 7.41 36.83
C SER A 208 11.73 6.26 36.35
N GLU A 209 11.26 5.01 36.41
CA GLU A 209 12.04 3.84 35.99
C GLU A 209 11.64 3.35 34.59
N HIS A 210 12.54 3.57 33.63
CA HIS A 210 12.33 3.21 32.22
C HIS A 210 13.36 2.23 31.66
N GLY A 211 14.43 1.91 32.40
CA GLY A 211 15.52 1.06 31.91
C GLY A 211 15.09 -0.35 31.47
N TRP A 212 13.94 -0.82 31.98
CA TRP A 212 13.34 -2.09 31.59
C TRP A 212 12.84 -2.12 30.14
N LEU A 213 12.47 -0.98 29.54
CA LEU A 213 11.93 -0.91 28.18
C LEU A 213 12.90 -1.51 27.14
N SER A 214 14.19 -1.15 27.25
CA SER A 214 15.22 -1.61 26.32
C SER A 214 15.41 -3.13 26.40
N THR A 215 15.32 -3.69 27.61
CA THR A 215 15.53 -5.13 27.80
C THR A 215 14.29 -5.96 27.45
N ILE A 216 13.09 -5.47 27.79
CA ILE A 216 11.84 -6.22 27.58
C ILE A 216 11.29 -6.04 26.17
N PHE A 217 11.28 -4.80 25.66
CA PHE A 217 10.67 -4.45 24.37
C PHE A 217 11.69 -4.07 23.28
N GLY A 218 12.95 -3.84 23.64
CA GLY A 218 13.98 -3.45 22.67
C GLY A 218 13.82 -2.02 22.15
N CYS A 219 13.21 -1.15 22.95
CA CYS A 219 12.98 0.26 22.62
C CYS A 219 13.36 1.18 23.79
N GLU A 220 13.62 2.45 23.49
CA GLU A 220 13.97 3.46 24.50
C GLU A 220 12.83 4.46 24.76
N GLN A 221 12.82 5.07 25.95
CA GLN A 221 11.93 6.20 26.24
C GLN A 221 12.25 7.37 25.29
N GLY A 222 11.22 7.89 24.63
CA GLY A 222 11.34 8.94 23.61
C GLY A 222 11.74 8.44 22.21
N GLU A 223 12.00 7.14 22.03
CA GLU A 223 12.22 6.56 20.70
C GLU A 223 10.93 6.51 19.90
N SER A 224 11.02 6.61 18.58
CA SER A 224 9.89 6.41 17.65
C SER A 224 9.20 5.07 17.89
N ALA A 225 7.88 5.08 18.06
CA ALA A 225 7.03 3.90 18.22
C ALA A 225 6.81 3.16 16.90
N VAL A 226 7.87 2.98 16.11
CA VAL A 226 7.87 2.36 14.79
C VAL A 226 8.68 1.07 14.84
N GLN A 227 8.03 -0.05 14.58
CA GLN A 227 8.66 -1.36 14.59
C GLN A 227 8.87 -1.88 13.16
N GLU A 228 10.11 -2.27 12.83
CA GLU A 228 10.37 -3.03 11.61
C GLU A 228 9.84 -4.47 11.74
N LEU A 229 8.89 -4.85 10.89
CA LEU A 229 8.22 -6.16 10.92
C LEU A 229 8.99 -7.23 10.15
N GLY A 230 10.08 -6.84 9.50
CA GLY A 230 10.90 -7.72 8.66
C GLY A 230 10.66 -7.51 7.16
N SER A 231 11.00 -8.52 6.36
CA SER A 231 10.96 -8.42 4.91
C SER A 231 10.65 -9.74 4.21
N VAL A 232 10.14 -9.63 2.98
CA VAL A 232 9.83 -10.76 2.12
C VAL A 232 10.64 -10.64 0.83
N GLU A 233 11.34 -11.71 0.45
CA GLU A 233 12.05 -11.79 -0.82
C GLU A 233 11.08 -11.65 -2.01
N THR A 234 11.45 -10.95 -3.07
CA THR A 234 10.57 -10.58 -4.19
C THR A 234 10.92 -11.29 -5.49
N ARG A 235 11.00 -12.63 -5.42
CA ARG A 235 11.34 -13.50 -6.55
C ARG A 235 10.28 -13.51 -7.65
N GLU A 236 10.70 -13.86 -8.87
CA GLU A 236 9.80 -14.03 -10.01
C GLU A 236 8.70 -15.08 -9.71
N GLY A 237 7.49 -14.84 -10.21
CA GLY A 237 6.30 -15.67 -9.99
C GLY A 237 5.63 -15.48 -8.63
N ARG A 238 6.17 -14.63 -7.75
CA ARG A 238 5.59 -14.37 -6.42
C ARG A 238 4.49 -13.31 -6.48
N LEU A 239 3.36 -13.62 -5.85
CA LEU A 239 2.30 -12.68 -5.52
C LEU A 239 2.32 -12.42 -4.01
N VAL A 240 2.47 -11.16 -3.60
CA VAL A 240 2.48 -10.74 -2.19
C VAL A 240 1.29 -9.83 -1.94
N SER A 241 0.52 -10.08 -0.89
CA SER A 241 -0.56 -9.19 -0.46
C SER A 241 -0.36 -8.72 0.98
N PHE A 242 -0.75 -7.48 1.24
CA PHE A 242 -0.65 -6.84 2.53
C PHE A 242 -1.67 -5.69 2.64
N THR A 243 -2.02 -5.33 3.87
CA THR A 243 -2.92 -4.21 4.17
C THR A 243 -2.18 -2.87 4.05
N ASN A 244 -2.93 -1.82 3.72
CA ASN A 244 -2.36 -0.48 3.53
C ASN A 244 -2.08 0.27 4.85
N ILE A 245 -2.18 -0.41 5.99
CA ILE A 245 -1.74 0.07 7.31
C ILE A 245 -0.22 -0.12 7.50
N LEU A 246 0.41 -0.96 6.67
CA LEU A 246 1.84 -1.23 6.75
C LEU A 246 2.60 -0.27 5.84
N GLN A 247 3.56 0.47 6.42
CA GLN A 247 4.56 1.13 5.59
C GLN A 247 5.48 0.08 5.01
N HIS A 248 5.82 0.24 3.73
CA HIS A 248 6.72 -0.67 3.06
C HIS A 248 7.77 0.09 2.24
N ARG A 249 8.90 -0.59 1.98
CA ARG A 249 9.94 -0.09 1.07
C ARG A 249 10.55 -1.23 0.27
N VAL A 250 11.00 -0.89 -0.93
CA VAL A 250 11.85 -1.77 -1.74
C VAL A 250 13.28 -1.70 -1.21
N GLY A 251 13.87 -2.84 -0.85
CA GLY A 251 15.26 -2.95 -0.45
C GLY A 251 16.26 -2.80 -1.61
N PRO A 252 17.56 -2.62 -1.31
CA PRO A 252 18.61 -2.55 -2.31
C PRO A 252 18.69 -3.83 -3.16
N PHE A 253 19.09 -3.69 -4.41
CA PHE A 253 19.55 -4.79 -5.26
C PHE A 253 20.45 -4.26 -6.36
N GLU A 254 21.26 -5.13 -6.96
CA GLU A 254 22.23 -4.77 -8.01
C GLU A 254 22.29 -5.84 -9.10
N LEU A 255 23.00 -5.53 -10.19
CA LEU A 255 23.26 -6.49 -11.26
C LEU A 255 24.12 -7.66 -10.77
N VAL A 256 23.75 -8.89 -11.17
CA VAL A 256 24.61 -10.08 -10.97
C VAL A 256 25.80 -10.02 -11.92
N ASP A 257 25.53 -9.89 -13.22
CA ASP A 257 26.51 -9.60 -14.27
C ASP A 257 26.49 -8.10 -14.56
N LYS A 258 27.48 -7.36 -14.02
CA LYS A 258 27.61 -5.90 -14.16
C LYS A 258 27.88 -5.46 -15.61
N GLY A 259 28.21 -6.37 -16.52
CA GLY A 259 28.39 -6.09 -17.94
C GLY A 259 27.08 -6.09 -18.74
N LYS A 260 25.96 -6.56 -18.15
CA LYS A 260 24.67 -6.67 -18.83
C LYS A 260 23.59 -5.88 -18.10
N LYS A 261 22.55 -5.47 -18.83
CA LYS A 261 21.36 -4.89 -18.20
C LYS A 261 20.63 -5.95 -17.38
N GLY A 262 19.86 -5.50 -16.41
CA GLY A 262 19.01 -6.33 -15.57
C GLY A 262 17.78 -5.56 -15.14
N TYR A 263 16.73 -6.26 -14.72
CA TYR A 263 15.47 -5.61 -14.41
C TYR A 263 14.62 -6.40 -13.43
N ARG A 264 13.65 -5.69 -12.85
CA ARG A 264 12.53 -6.21 -12.08
C ARG A 264 11.25 -5.60 -12.62
N LYS A 265 10.26 -6.41 -12.98
CA LYS A 265 8.97 -5.93 -13.50
C LYS A 265 7.82 -6.47 -12.66
N ILE A 266 6.90 -5.57 -12.32
CA ILE A 266 5.77 -5.90 -11.45
C ILE A 266 4.44 -5.38 -11.98
N VAL A 267 3.37 -6.08 -11.63
CA VAL A 267 2.00 -5.55 -11.65
C VAL A 267 1.58 -5.34 -10.20
N ALA A 268 1.22 -4.11 -9.86
CA ALA A 268 0.65 -3.74 -8.58
C ALA A 268 -0.86 -3.53 -8.74
N LEU A 269 -1.62 -4.15 -7.85
CA LEU A 269 -3.05 -4.02 -7.71
C LEU A 269 -3.34 -3.39 -6.35
N PHE A 270 -4.00 -2.23 -6.34
CA PHE A 270 -4.40 -1.57 -5.11
C PHE A 270 -5.92 -1.66 -4.97
N LEU A 271 -6.36 -2.38 -3.95
CA LEU A 271 -7.77 -2.52 -3.61
C LEU A 271 -8.23 -1.25 -2.89
N VAL A 272 -9.17 -0.56 -3.51
CA VAL A 272 -9.89 0.56 -2.90
C VAL A 272 -10.97 -0.02 -1.97
N ASP A 273 -11.19 0.62 -0.84
CA ASP A 273 -12.21 0.28 0.15
C ASP A 273 -13.55 -0.03 -0.55
N PRO A 274 -13.99 -1.31 -0.55
CA PRO A 274 -15.22 -1.67 -1.20
C PRO A 274 -16.45 -1.04 -0.52
N GLY A 275 -16.35 -0.58 0.72
CA GLY A 275 -17.37 0.15 1.48
C GLY A 275 -17.59 1.59 1.02
N VAL A 276 -16.61 2.20 0.36
CA VAL A 276 -16.68 3.55 -0.23
C VAL A 276 -16.82 3.48 -1.76
N ARG A 277 -17.22 4.58 -2.38
CA ARG A 277 -17.21 4.77 -3.84
C ARG A 277 -16.44 6.02 -4.19
N VAL A 278 -15.34 5.83 -4.92
CA VAL A 278 -14.49 6.92 -5.43
C VAL A 278 -14.70 7.10 -6.93
N ILE A 279 -14.39 8.29 -7.45
CA ILE A 279 -14.39 8.56 -8.89
C ILE A 279 -13.40 7.62 -9.59
N SER A 280 -13.79 7.08 -10.75
CA SER A 280 -13.03 6.06 -11.47
C SER A 280 -13.27 6.16 -12.98
N THR A 281 -12.65 5.24 -13.73
CA THR A 281 -12.85 5.09 -15.19
C THR A 281 -14.27 4.68 -15.59
N ALA A 282 -15.17 4.41 -14.63
CA ALA A 282 -16.60 4.32 -14.88
C ALA A 282 -17.25 5.69 -15.15
N HIS A 283 -16.66 6.76 -14.62
CA HIS A 283 -17.19 8.12 -14.62
C HIS A 283 -16.37 9.07 -15.51
N VAL A 284 -15.08 8.79 -15.66
CA VAL A 284 -14.17 9.58 -16.49
C VAL A 284 -14.00 8.88 -17.83
N PRO A 285 -14.21 9.54 -18.98
CA PRO A 285 -13.94 8.95 -20.29
C PRO A 285 -12.45 8.69 -20.52
N CYS A 286 -12.12 7.86 -21.52
CA CYS A 286 -10.74 7.62 -21.95
C CYS A 286 -10.00 8.95 -22.13
N GLN A 287 -8.84 9.10 -21.49
CA GLN A 287 -8.17 10.40 -21.41
C GLN A 287 -7.19 10.63 -22.56
N GLN A 288 -6.77 9.57 -23.28
CA GLN A 288 -5.77 9.69 -24.34
C GLN A 288 -6.38 10.29 -25.62
N GLN A 289 -5.87 11.46 -26.02
CA GLN A 289 -6.31 12.17 -27.23
C GLN A 289 -6.18 11.33 -28.49
N GLU A 290 -5.11 10.55 -28.63
CA GLU A 290 -4.90 9.68 -29.80
C GLU A 290 -6.00 8.62 -29.95
N TRP A 291 -6.55 8.10 -28.84
CA TRP A 291 -7.63 7.12 -28.91
C TRP A 291 -8.93 7.75 -29.44
N TRP A 292 -9.19 9.00 -29.05
CA TRP A 292 -10.32 9.77 -29.57
C TRP A 292 -10.14 10.05 -31.06
N TRP A 293 -8.92 10.37 -31.48
CA TRP A 293 -8.59 10.61 -32.87
C TRP A 293 -8.91 9.41 -33.76
N LYS A 294 -8.34 8.24 -33.40
CA LYS A 294 -8.56 6.99 -34.14
C LYS A 294 -10.05 6.64 -34.21
N ALA A 295 -10.75 6.69 -33.07
CA ALA A 295 -12.17 6.38 -33.01
C ALA A 295 -13.04 7.35 -33.83
N THR A 296 -12.69 8.64 -33.86
CA THR A 296 -13.44 9.66 -34.62
C THR A 296 -13.22 9.48 -36.13
N GLN A 297 -11.97 9.20 -36.54
CA GLN A 297 -11.65 8.93 -37.94
C GLN A 297 -12.30 7.63 -38.45
N GLU A 298 -12.24 6.55 -37.67
CA GLU A 298 -12.93 5.30 -38.00
C GLU A 298 -14.43 5.53 -38.19
N LEU A 299 -15.06 6.25 -37.26
CA LEU A 299 -16.49 6.57 -37.35
C LEU A 299 -16.80 7.48 -38.55
N HIS A 300 -15.93 8.44 -38.89
CA HIS A 300 -16.09 9.29 -40.06
C HIS A 300 -16.08 8.47 -41.36
N LEU A 301 -15.11 7.56 -41.49
CA LEU A 301 -15.01 6.65 -42.64
C LEU A 301 -16.25 5.74 -42.76
N GLU A 302 -16.73 5.20 -41.64
CA GLU A 302 -17.97 4.41 -41.61
C GLU A 302 -19.20 5.24 -42.04
N LEU A 303 -19.28 6.50 -41.64
CA LEU A 303 -20.37 7.40 -42.04
C LEU A 303 -20.32 7.73 -43.54
N GLU A 304 -19.13 7.97 -44.08
CA GLU A 304 -18.95 8.19 -45.52
C GLU A 304 -19.29 6.95 -46.35
N GLU A 305 -18.81 5.77 -45.95
CA GLU A 305 -19.11 4.50 -46.62
C GLU A 305 -20.62 4.23 -46.64
N ASN A 306 -21.30 4.41 -45.50
CA ASN A 306 -22.75 4.25 -45.41
C ASN A 306 -23.51 5.29 -46.25
N ALA A 307 -23.02 6.53 -46.35
CA ALA A 307 -23.60 7.55 -47.21
C ALA A 307 -23.46 7.20 -48.70
N HIS A 308 -22.32 6.62 -49.10
CA HIS A 308 -22.08 6.13 -50.46
C HIS A 308 -22.95 4.92 -50.83
N ILE A 309 -23.11 3.96 -49.91
CA ILE A 309 -24.02 2.81 -50.09
C ILE A 309 -25.48 3.27 -50.22
N SER A 310 -25.91 4.27 -49.43
CA SER A 310 -27.28 4.79 -49.52
C SER A 310 -27.62 5.48 -50.86
N LYS A 311 -26.60 5.94 -51.61
CA LYS A 311 -26.73 6.60 -52.91
C LYS A 311 -26.68 5.61 -54.09
N GLY A 312 -26.25 4.37 -53.87
CA GLY A 312 -26.29 3.27 -54.85
C GLY A 312 -27.38 2.25 -54.47
N GLY A 313 -28.63 2.51 -54.87
CA GLY A 313 -29.80 1.87 -54.26
C GLY A 313 -29.87 0.34 -54.29
N ASN A 314 -30.34 -0.26 -53.19
CA ASN A 314 -31.54 -1.10 -53.15
C ASN A 314 -32.04 -1.23 -51.70
N LYS A 315 -33.35 -1.11 -51.47
CA LYS A 315 -33.97 -1.35 -50.15
C LYS A 315 -33.97 -2.85 -49.86
N GLY A 316 -33.00 -3.33 -49.08
CA GLY A 316 -32.94 -4.68 -48.53
C GLY A 316 -32.86 -4.64 -47.02
N ALA A 317 -33.71 -5.40 -46.35
CA ALA A 317 -33.88 -5.43 -44.90
C ALA A 317 -32.77 -6.21 -44.16
N GLY A 318 -32.50 -5.80 -42.91
CA GLY A 318 -31.65 -6.49 -41.92
C GLY A 318 -30.26 -5.84 -41.80
N SER A 319 -29.64 -5.67 -40.63
CA SER A 319 -29.90 -6.19 -39.30
C SER A 319 -29.31 -5.22 -38.27
N SER A 320 -30.03 -4.96 -37.19
CA SER A 320 -29.51 -4.31 -35.99
C SER A 320 -28.45 -5.21 -35.33
N SER A 321 -27.17 -4.85 -35.41
CA SER A 321 -26.16 -5.38 -34.50
C SER A 321 -25.88 -4.36 -33.41
N SER A 322 -26.14 -4.82 -32.20
CA SER A 322 -26.03 -4.16 -30.92
C SER A 322 -24.58 -4.10 -30.44
N SER A 323 -24.08 -2.90 -30.14
CA SER A 323 -22.95 -2.69 -29.22
C SER A 323 -23.24 -1.51 -28.30
N SER A 324 -24.26 -1.68 -27.46
CA SER A 324 -24.67 -0.70 -26.47
C SER A 324 -23.87 -0.85 -25.18
N SER A 325 -22.71 -0.19 -25.07
CA SER A 325 -22.07 0.04 -23.75
C SER A 325 -20.95 1.08 -23.77
N ILE A 326 -21.18 2.28 -24.31
CA ILE A 326 -20.40 3.49 -23.97
C ILE A 326 -21.37 4.68 -24.08
N ARG A 327 -21.93 5.20 -22.98
CA ARG A 327 -23.04 6.19 -23.06
C ARG A 327 -22.69 7.63 -22.72
N ALA A 328 -21.49 7.95 -22.23
CA ALA A 328 -21.14 9.33 -21.86
C ALA A 328 -20.24 10.06 -22.89
N GLY A 329 -19.35 9.36 -23.61
CA GLY A 329 -18.45 9.97 -24.63
C GLY A 329 -18.93 9.85 -26.08
N VAL A 330 -19.88 8.94 -26.34
CA VAL A 330 -20.30 8.60 -27.71
C VAL A 330 -21.04 9.74 -28.39
N GLY A 331 -21.83 10.55 -27.66
CA GLY A 331 -22.57 11.67 -28.27
C GLY A 331 -21.66 12.78 -28.80
N VAL A 332 -20.58 13.09 -28.09
CA VAL A 332 -19.60 14.11 -28.50
C VAL A 332 -18.74 13.59 -29.66
N ALA A 333 -18.20 12.37 -29.53
CA ALA A 333 -17.44 11.74 -30.62
C ALA A 333 -18.28 11.57 -31.91
N GLN A 334 -19.56 11.22 -31.80
CA GLN A 334 -20.49 11.16 -32.95
C GLN A 334 -20.80 12.53 -33.56
N GLY A 335 -20.77 13.59 -32.75
CA GLY A 335 -20.91 14.96 -33.23
C GLY A 335 -19.69 15.42 -34.02
N ILE A 336 -18.49 15.17 -33.47
CA ILE A 336 -17.21 15.53 -34.07
C ILE A 336 -16.98 14.72 -35.37
N ALA A 337 -17.28 13.42 -35.38
CA ALA A 337 -17.07 12.57 -36.57
C ALA A 337 -17.88 12.98 -37.81
N LYS A 338 -18.92 13.82 -37.66
CA LYS A 338 -19.70 14.37 -38.79
C LYS A 338 -19.05 15.58 -39.43
N LEU A 339 -18.05 16.19 -38.80
CA LEU A 339 -17.32 17.33 -39.34
C LEU A 339 -16.27 16.86 -40.37
N PRO A 340 -15.90 17.68 -41.36
CA PRO A 340 -14.70 17.46 -42.15
C PRO A 340 -13.45 17.33 -41.27
N LEU A 341 -12.48 16.53 -41.70
CA LEU A 341 -11.25 16.25 -40.93
C LEU A 341 -10.59 17.53 -40.39
N GLU A 342 -10.40 18.56 -41.21
CA GLU A 342 -9.80 19.84 -40.78
C GLU A 342 -10.51 20.49 -39.58
N LEU A 343 -11.84 20.36 -39.48
CA LEU A 343 -12.62 20.90 -38.36
C LEU A 343 -12.61 19.98 -37.14
N GLN A 344 -12.39 18.67 -37.34
CA GLN A 344 -12.17 17.75 -36.22
C GLN A 344 -10.85 18.08 -35.53
N ASP A 345 -9.81 18.32 -36.32
CA ASP A 345 -8.46 18.68 -35.88
C ASP A 345 -8.51 19.95 -35.01
N HIS A 346 -9.11 21.02 -35.52
CA HIS A 346 -9.26 22.28 -34.78
C HIS A 346 -10.03 22.12 -33.46
N VAL A 347 -11.15 21.40 -33.46
CA VAL A 347 -11.97 21.23 -32.25
C VAL A 347 -11.23 20.44 -31.18
N LEU A 348 -10.44 19.44 -31.56
CA LEU A 348 -9.71 18.58 -30.62
C LEU A 348 -8.39 19.20 -30.14
N GLU A 349 -7.82 20.15 -30.87
CA GLU A 349 -6.65 20.93 -30.45
C GLU A 349 -7.00 22.06 -29.47
N ASP A 350 -8.19 22.67 -29.61
CA ASP A 350 -8.63 23.82 -28.81
C ASP A 350 -9.36 23.45 -27.50
N VAL A 351 -9.43 22.16 -27.14
CA VAL A 351 -10.11 21.68 -25.92
C VAL A 351 -9.12 21.10 -24.90
N ASP A 352 -9.37 21.36 -23.62
CA ASP A 352 -8.55 20.86 -22.50
C ASP A 352 -8.65 19.34 -22.29
N PHE A 353 -9.60 18.68 -22.95
CA PHE A 353 -9.83 17.24 -22.87
C PHE A 353 -10.33 16.72 -24.23
N PRO A 354 -9.82 15.57 -24.72
CA PRO A 354 -8.87 14.64 -24.11
C PRO A 354 -7.41 15.14 -24.08
N ILE A 355 -6.58 14.57 -23.19
CA ILE A 355 -5.21 15.03 -22.96
C ILE A 355 -4.20 14.36 -23.90
N SER A 356 -3.24 15.15 -24.39
CA SER A 356 -2.12 14.64 -25.19
C SER A 356 -1.13 13.86 -24.32
N LEU A 357 -0.32 12.99 -24.96
CA LEU A 357 0.72 12.24 -24.24
C LEU A 357 1.78 13.17 -23.62
N GLN A 358 2.09 14.27 -24.28
CA GLN A 358 3.05 15.27 -23.79
C GLN A 358 2.50 15.94 -22.52
N GLU A 359 1.24 16.35 -22.56
CA GLU A 359 0.58 16.99 -21.43
C GLU A 359 0.41 16.02 -20.25
N ALA A 360 0.00 14.77 -20.52
CA ALA A 360 -0.08 13.73 -19.52
C ALA A 360 1.28 13.46 -18.82
N LYS A 361 2.39 13.50 -19.58
CA LYS A 361 3.75 13.37 -19.03
C LYS A 361 4.12 14.58 -18.16
N ARG A 362 3.75 15.80 -18.57
CA ARG A 362 3.99 17.03 -17.78
C ARG A 362 3.24 16.97 -16.44
N LEU A 363 1.93 16.75 -16.48
CA LEU A 363 1.09 16.63 -15.29
C LEU A 363 1.56 15.50 -14.37
N ARG A 364 2.00 14.37 -14.93
CA ARG A 364 2.58 13.28 -14.14
C ARG A 364 3.81 13.72 -13.35
N LEU A 365 4.70 14.53 -13.92
CA LEU A 365 5.91 15.00 -13.22
C LEU A 365 5.54 15.93 -12.06
N GLU A 366 4.58 16.83 -12.26
CA GLU A 366 4.05 17.73 -11.23
C GLU A 366 3.45 16.93 -10.07
N LEU A 367 2.56 15.98 -10.37
CA LEU A 367 1.95 15.10 -9.36
C LEU A 367 2.98 14.22 -8.65
N MET A 368 4.03 13.76 -9.33
CA MET A 368 5.11 12.99 -8.70
C MET A 368 5.91 13.84 -7.71
N GLN A 369 6.10 15.13 -7.99
CA GLN A 369 6.78 16.05 -7.09
C GLN A 369 5.92 16.32 -5.84
N GLU A 370 4.62 16.60 -6.01
CA GLU A 370 3.69 16.76 -4.89
C GLU A 370 3.61 15.51 -4.01
N ARG A 371 3.53 14.31 -4.63
CA ARG A 371 3.52 13.04 -3.91
C ARG A 371 4.80 12.81 -3.11
N LYS A 372 5.96 13.24 -3.62
CA LYS A 372 7.24 13.13 -2.91
C LYS A 372 7.21 13.94 -1.61
N GLU A 373 6.66 15.15 -1.64
CA GLU A 373 6.52 15.99 -0.44
C GLU A 373 5.56 15.38 0.58
N PHE A 374 4.44 14.82 0.11
CA PHE A 374 3.49 14.09 0.95
C PHE A 374 4.16 12.90 1.66
N VAL A 375 4.91 12.07 0.94
CA VAL A 375 5.61 10.91 1.53
C VAL A 375 6.59 11.34 2.62
N VAL A 376 7.32 12.45 2.42
CA VAL A 376 8.22 12.97 3.45
C VAL A 376 7.47 13.44 4.69
N LYS A 377 6.36 14.18 4.52
CA LYS A 377 5.54 14.66 5.65
C LYS A 377 4.89 13.50 6.41
N SER A 378 4.30 12.56 5.68
CA SER A 378 3.70 11.35 6.25
C SER A 378 4.73 10.51 6.99
N GLY A 379 5.95 10.34 6.45
CA GLY A 379 7.03 9.66 7.14
C GLY A 379 7.41 10.30 8.47
N LYS A 380 7.49 11.64 8.54
CA LYS A 380 7.76 12.36 9.78
C LYS A 380 6.64 12.21 10.81
N LEU A 381 5.39 12.28 10.39
CA LEU A 381 4.23 12.07 11.27
C LEU A 381 4.16 10.62 11.76
N PHE A 382 4.53 9.66 10.91
CA PHE A 382 4.59 8.26 11.28
C PHE A 382 5.66 7.98 12.36
N GLU A 383 6.74 8.75 12.36
CA GLU A 383 7.83 8.65 13.33
C GLU A 383 7.65 9.62 14.52
N SER A 384 6.59 10.43 14.57
CA SER A 384 6.41 11.43 15.63
C SER A 384 5.79 10.87 16.90
N ASN A 385 5.09 9.74 16.82
CA ASN A 385 4.65 9.04 18.03
C ASN A 385 5.87 8.33 18.59
N THR A 386 6.17 8.61 19.84
CA THR A 386 7.31 8.06 20.55
C THR A 386 6.83 7.22 21.73
N PHE A 387 7.65 6.29 22.19
CA PHE A 387 7.42 5.65 23.48
C PHE A 387 7.49 6.70 24.58
N SER A 388 6.33 7.08 25.12
CA SER A 388 6.22 8.09 26.17
C SER A 388 5.44 7.48 27.33
N LEU A 389 6.15 6.74 28.18
CA LEU A 389 5.60 6.35 29.47
C LEU A 389 5.44 7.62 30.32
N CYS A 390 4.20 8.05 30.55
CA CYS A 390 3.88 9.14 31.47
C CYS A 390 3.80 8.61 32.91
N GLU A 391 4.20 9.46 33.86
CA GLU A 391 3.96 9.20 35.28
C GLU A 391 2.46 9.32 35.56
N HIS A 392 1.83 8.27 36.11
CA HIS A 392 0.43 8.27 36.51
C HIS A 392 0.26 8.53 38.01
#